data_AF-A0A2C9SZ20-F1
#
_entry.id   AF-A0A2C9SZ20-F1
#
_cell.length_a   1.000
_cell.length_b   1.000
_cell.length_c   1.000
_cell.angle_alpha   90.00
_cell.angle_beta   90.00
_cell.angle_gamma   90.00
#
_symmetry.space_group_name_H-M   'P 1'
#
loop_
_entity.id
_entity.type
_entity.pdbx_description
1 polymer ?
#
loop_
_entity_poly.entity_id
_entity_poly.type
_entity_poly.pdbx_seq_one_letter_code
_entity_poly.pdbx_strand_id
1 'polypeptide(L)'
;MTAAEQGSDSLLSALAKARVPTENHEFIVKMTSAAGIDRYQAMSLDSSKPYVLATRRNGMPALHIYYGYTNGFTSEEEIVEILGSEVTREPSSRSGTWYVAHPVNEIRPRRERSRDVSRENSQFCKCGIQLSLTGACDYCD
;
A
#
# COMPACT_ATOMS: atom_id res chain seq x y z
N MET A 1 0.33 28.57 21.84
CA MET A 1 0.97 27.31 22.27
C MET A 1 -0.13 26.34 22.63
N THR A 2 -0.50 25.43 21.73
CA THR A 2 -1.45 24.36 22.04
C THR A 2 -0.72 23.06 21.79
N ALA A 3 -0.19 22.49 22.87
CA ALA A 3 0.30 21.14 22.89
C ALA A 3 -0.85 20.24 22.44
N ALA A 4 -0.71 19.64 21.25
CA ALA A 4 -1.54 18.52 20.86
C ALA A 4 -1.44 17.52 22.01
N GLU A 5 -2.55 17.24 22.68
CA GLU A 5 -2.62 16.14 23.63
C GLU A 5 -2.32 14.86 22.85
N GLN A 6 -1.04 14.47 22.86
CA GLN A 6 -0.51 13.31 22.15
C GLN A 6 -0.83 12.05 22.95
N GLY A 7 -2.12 11.83 23.19
CA GLY A 7 -2.63 10.50 23.48
C GLY A 7 -2.53 9.66 22.21
N SER A 8 -2.15 8.40 22.35
CA SER A 8 -2.31 7.43 21.28
C SER A 8 -3.77 7.45 20.84
N ASP A 9 -4.05 7.82 19.59
CA ASP A 9 -5.40 7.73 19.07
C ASP A 9 -5.76 6.26 18.81
N SER A 10 -7.03 5.91 18.96
CA SER A 10 -7.52 4.67 18.38
C SER A 10 -7.42 4.75 16.86
N LEU A 11 -7.08 3.65 16.17
CA LEU A 11 -6.90 3.64 14.71
C LEU A 11 -8.04 4.35 13.97
N LEU A 12 -9.30 4.02 14.27
CA LEU A 12 -10.47 4.65 13.65
C LEU A 12 -10.55 6.16 13.89
N SER A 13 -10.25 6.60 15.11
CA SER A 13 -10.19 8.03 15.45
C SER A 13 -9.09 8.73 14.66
N ALA A 14 -7.92 8.10 14.53
CA ALA A 14 -6.82 8.64 13.75
C ALA A 14 -7.17 8.75 12.26
N LEU A 15 -7.79 7.71 11.69
CA LEU A 15 -8.23 7.69 10.29
C LEU A 15 -9.29 8.76 10.00
N ALA A 16 -10.27 8.92 10.90
CA ALA A 16 -11.28 9.96 10.79
C ALA A 16 -10.67 11.36 10.83
N LYS A 17 -9.72 11.60 11.75
CA LYS A 17 -8.96 12.86 11.82
C LYS A 17 -8.12 13.10 10.57
N ALA A 18 -7.60 12.04 9.95
CA ALA A 18 -6.86 12.10 8.69
C ALA A 18 -7.75 12.15 7.43
N ARG A 19 -9.08 12.16 7.60
CA ARG A 19 -10.08 12.16 6.52
C ARG A 19 -9.96 10.96 5.58
N VAL A 20 -9.46 9.83 6.07
CA VAL A 20 -9.34 8.60 5.26
C VAL A 20 -10.73 7.99 5.05
N PRO A 21 -11.10 7.61 3.82
CA PRO A 21 -12.43 7.09 3.50
C PRO A 21 -12.64 5.72 4.14
N THR A 22 -13.89 5.43 4.52
CA THR A 22 -14.27 4.21 5.25
C THR A 22 -13.97 2.94 4.46
N GLU A 23 -14.05 3.01 3.14
CA GLU A 23 -13.68 1.93 2.21
C GLU A 23 -12.21 1.50 2.36
N ASN A 24 -11.33 2.40 2.81
CA ASN A 24 -9.93 2.08 3.09
C ASN A 24 -9.73 1.53 4.50
N HIS A 25 -10.71 1.65 5.41
CA HIS A 25 -10.51 1.29 6.82
C HIS A 25 -10.24 -0.19 6.99
N GLU A 26 -11.01 -1.08 6.34
CA GLU A 26 -10.77 -2.53 6.42
C GLU A 26 -9.38 -2.92 5.91
N PHE A 27 -8.94 -2.30 4.80
CA PHE A 27 -7.62 -2.51 4.24
C PHE A 27 -6.53 -2.08 5.22
N ILE A 28 -6.66 -0.89 5.80
CA ILE A 28 -5.70 -0.33 6.75
C ILE A 28 -5.69 -1.12 8.06
N VAL A 29 -6.83 -1.58 8.55
CA VAL A 29 -6.92 -2.43 9.75
C VAL A 29 -6.15 -3.73 9.54
N LYS A 30 -6.36 -4.42 8.40
CA LYS A 30 -5.61 -5.65 8.06
C LYS A 30 -4.10 -5.39 7.99
N MET A 31 -3.71 -4.35 7.26
CA MET A 31 -2.33 -3.92 7.09
C MET A 31 -1.64 -3.65 8.43
N THR A 32 -2.27 -2.83 9.28
CA THR A 32 -1.69 -2.39 10.56
C THR A 32 -1.66 -3.49 11.61
N SER A 33 -2.65 -4.39 11.59
CA SER A 33 -2.67 -5.57 12.45
C SER A 33 -1.52 -6.53 12.10
N ALA A 34 -1.30 -6.80 10.80
CA ALA A 34 -0.19 -7.63 10.34
C ALA A 34 1.17 -6.95 10.52
N ALA A 35 1.26 -5.62 10.36
CA ALA A 35 2.49 -4.86 10.55
C ALA A 35 2.95 -4.72 12.01
N GLY A 36 2.08 -5.04 12.99
CA GLY A 36 2.39 -4.97 14.42
C GLY A 36 2.53 -3.53 14.94
N ILE A 37 1.54 -2.68 14.66
CA ILE A 37 1.54 -1.29 15.14
C ILE A 37 1.30 -1.22 16.66
N ASP A 38 2.14 -0.43 17.34
CA ASP A 38 2.05 -0.15 18.77
C ASP A 38 1.20 1.11 19.06
N ARG A 39 1.38 2.16 18.25
CA ARG A 39 0.75 3.47 18.47
C ARG A 39 0.30 4.11 17.17
N TYR A 40 -0.86 4.76 17.21
CA TYR A 40 -1.36 5.63 16.14
C TYR A 40 -1.41 7.08 16.60
N GLN A 41 -1.05 7.99 15.70
CA GLN A 41 -1.11 9.42 15.94
C GLN A 41 -1.60 10.14 14.68
N ALA A 42 -2.68 10.90 14.81
CA ALA A 42 -3.18 11.73 13.72
C ALA A 42 -2.41 13.05 13.63
N MET A 43 -1.77 13.28 12.48
CA MET A 43 -1.12 14.53 12.12
C MET A 43 -2.08 15.37 11.28
N SER A 44 -3.06 15.99 11.95
CA SER A 44 -4.14 16.76 11.30
C SER A 44 -4.10 18.27 11.56
N LEU A 45 -3.19 18.75 12.41
CA LEU A 45 -3.28 20.11 12.98
C LEU A 45 -2.80 21.24 12.06
N ASP A 46 -1.83 21.01 11.17
CA ASP A 46 -1.19 22.10 10.41
C ASP A 46 -0.80 21.74 8.96
N SER A 47 -1.31 20.63 8.42
CA SER A 47 -0.87 20.11 7.13
C SER A 47 -1.98 20.12 6.08
N SER A 48 -1.68 20.70 4.91
CA SER A 48 -2.50 20.55 3.69
C SER A 48 -2.70 19.08 3.27
N LYS A 49 -1.95 18.15 3.88
CA LYS A 49 -2.06 16.70 3.70
C LYS A 49 -2.06 16.03 5.07
N PRO A 50 -3.24 15.84 5.69
CA PRO A 50 -3.31 15.13 6.96
C PRO A 50 -2.95 13.66 6.76
N TYR A 51 -2.30 13.06 7.75
CA TYR A 51 -1.89 11.66 7.71
C TYR A 51 -1.89 11.05 9.12
N VAL A 52 -1.93 9.72 9.18
CA VAL A 52 -1.74 8.98 10.43
C VAL A 52 -0.31 8.45 10.47
N LEU A 53 0.38 8.74 11.56
CA LEU A 53 1.66 8.13 11.91
C LEU A 53 1.37 6.85 12.71
N ALA A 54 1.79 5.71 12.19
CA ALA A 54 1.63 4.40 12.80
C ALA A 54 3.02 3.86 13.21
N THR A 55 3.32 3.94 14.51
CA THR A 55 4.59 3.51 15.08
C THR A 55 4.57 2.01 15.32
N ARG A 56 5.58 1.30 14.78
CA ARG A 56 5.66 -0.16 14.85
C ARG A 56 6.37 -0.62 16.12
N ARG A 57 5.96 -1.75 16.68
CA ARG A 57 6.50 -2.28 17.95
C ARG A 57 7.94 -2.81 17.83
N ASN A 58 8.30 -3.24 16.64
CA ASN A 58 9.53 -3.96 16.28
C ASN A 58 10.72 -3.03 15.95
N GLY A 59 10.64 -1.74 16.29
CA GLY A 59 11.71 -0.77 16.03
C GLY A 59 11.89 -0.41 14.55
N MET A 60 11.02 -0.94 13.69
CA MET A 60 10.96 -0.61 12.27
C MET A 60 10.44 0.82 12.03
N PRO A 61 10.75 1.44 10.88
CA PRO A 61 10.26 2.77 10.56
C PRO A 61 8.74 2.85 10.66
N ALA A 62 8.26 3.99 11.18
CA ALA A 62 6.84 4.25 11.30
C ALA A 62 6.18 4.35 9.92
N LEU A 63 4.98 3.79 9.80
CA LEU A 63 4.18 3.90 8.59
C LEU A 63 3.42 5.22 8.58
N HIS A 64 3.40 5.86 7.43
CA HIS A 64 2.67 7.10 7.18
C HIS A 64 1.46 6.77 6.30
N ILE A 65 0.28 6.77 6.91
CA ILE A 65 -0.99 6.44 6.27
C ILE A 65 -1.64 7.74 5.81
N TYR A 66 -1.63 7.97 4.51
CA TYR A 66 -2.32 9.08 3.85
C TYR A 66 -3.69 8.63 3.36
N TYR A 67 -4.47 9.59 2.85
CA TYR A 67 -5.80 9.34 2.29
C TYR A 67 -5.87 8.17 1.29
N GLY A 68 -4.92 8.11 0.35
CA GLY A 68 -4.95 7.16 -0.77
C GLY A 68 -3.73 6.26 -0.89
N TYR A 69 -2.77 6.35 0.05
CA TYR A 69 -1.58 5.51 0.04
C TYR A 69 -0.95 5.43 1.43
N THR A 70 -0.15 4.40 1.67
CA THR A 70 0.69 4.27 2.87
C THR A 70 2.14 4.13 2.46
N ASN A 71 3.02 4.88 3.12
CA ASN A 71 4.47 4.84 2.89
C ASN A 71 5.20 4.47 4.19
N GLY A 72 6.47 4.08 4.09
CA GLY A 72 7.33 3.75 5.23
C GLY A 72 7.73 2.28 5.29
N PHE A 73 7.36 1.48 4.29
CA PHE A 73 7.83 0.11 4.15
C PHE A 73 9.30 0.10 3.74
N THR A 74 10.08 -0.83 4.29
CA THR A 74 11.52 -0.92 3.99
C THR A 74 11.79 -1.68 2.70
N SER A 75 10.93 -2.65 2.38
CA SER A 75 11.12 -3.57 1.25
C SER A 75 9.80 -3.96 0.60
N GLU A 76 9.86 -4.51 -0.61
CA GLU A 76 8.69 -5.02 -1.32
C GLU A 76 8.17 -6.31 -0.68
N GLU A 77 9.09 -7.17 -0.27
CA GLU A 77 8.85 -8.47 0.36
C GLU A 77 8.00 -8.30 1.61
N GLU A 78 8.32 -7.28 2.41
CA GLU A 78 7.56 -6.91 3.60
C GLU A 78 6.09 -6.59 3.27
N ILE A 79 5.86 -5.89 2.15
CA ILE A 79 4.50 -5.58 1.69
C ILE A 79 3.78 -6.87 1.27
N VAL A 80 4.46 -7.76 0.55
CA VAL A 80 3.89 -9.03 0.11
C VAL A 80 3.54 -9.93 1.30
N GLU A 81 4.37 -9.96 2.34
CA GLU A 81 4.11 -10.72 3.56
C GLU A 81 2.90 -10.16 4.35
N ILE A 82 2.74 -8.84 4.42
CA ILE A 82 1.68 -8.19 5.19
C ILE A 82 0.34 -8.16 4.43
N LEU A 83 0.38 -7.86 3.13
CA LEU A 83 -0.78 -7.52 2.32
C LEU A 83 -1.03 -8.46 1.13
N GLY A 84 -0.11 -9.39 0.86
CA GLY A 84 -0.15 -10.25 -0.31
C GLY A 84 0.36 -9.58 -1.59
N SER A 85 0.41 -10.36 -2.66
CA SER A 85 0.91 -9.90 -3.96
C SER A 85 -0.10 -9.03 -4.73
N GLU A 86 -1.38 -9.06 -4.34
CA GLU A 86 -2.51 -8.42 -5.03
C GLU A 86 -2.64 -6.91 -4.79
N VAL A 87 -1.68 -6.28 -4.10
CA VAL A 87 -1.71 -4.83 -3.83
C VAL A 87 -0.81 -4.04 -4.77
N THR A 88 -1.27 -2.85 -5.16
CA THR A 88 -0.46 -1.91 -5.94
C THR A 88 0.62 -1.32 -5.04
N ARG A 89 1.88 -1.69 -5.31
CA ARG A 89 3.07 -1.26 -4.58
C ARG A 89 4.11 -0.71 -5.55
N GLU A 90 4.75 0.39 -5.17
CA GLU A 90 5.80 1.01 -5.97
C GLU A 90 6.92 1.54 -5.06
N PRO A 91 8.18 1.54 -5.54
CA PRO A 91 9.28 2.15 -4.81
C PRO A 91 9.13 3.67 -4.81
N SER A 92 9.31 4.30 -3.65
CA SER A 92 9.37 5.75 -3.51
C SER A 92 10.73 6.25 -4.00
N SER A 93 10.74 6.98 -5.11
CA SER A 93 11.97 7.48 -5.74
C SER A 93 12.77 8.48 -4.88
N ARG A 94 12.19 9.00 -3.79
CA ARG A 94 12.80 10.05 -2.96
C ARG A 94 13.40 9.58 -1.64
N SER A 95 12.99 8.41 -1.16
CA SER A 95 13.19 8.04 0.25
C SER A 95 13.66 6.60 0.45
N GLY A 96 13.94 5.86 -0.64
CA GLY A 96 14.38 4.46 -0.56
C GLY A 96 13.40 3.55 0.18
N THR A 97 12.14 3.98 0.28
CA THR A 97 11.05 3.32 0.99
C THR A 97 9.99 2.90 -0.02
N TRP A 98 9.17 1.93 0.34
CA TRP A 98 8.08 1.47 -0.51
C TRP A 98 6.76 2.07 -0.06
N TYR A 99 5.88 2.32 -1.03
CA TYR A 99 4.52 2.76 -0.74
C TYR A 99 3.51 1.82 -1.38
N VAL A 100 2.35 1.74 -0.72
CA VAL A 100 1.20 0.93 -1.12
C VAL A 100 0.03 1.86 -1.38
N ALA A 101 -0.62 1.71 -2.53
CA ALA A 101 -1.83 2.47 -2.84
C ALA A 101 -3.06 1.83 -2.17
N HIS A 102 -3.92 2.67 -1.61
CA HIS A 102 -5.20 2.26 -1.04
C HIS A 102 -6.25 1.98 -2.14
N PRO A 103 -7.27 1.15 -1.86
CA PRO A 103 -8.31 0.83 -2.83
C PRO A 103 -9.09 2.06 -3.30
N VAL A 104 -9.40 3.00 -2.39
CA VAL A 104 -9.93 4.31 -2.75
C VAL A 104 -8.81 5.34 -2.64
N ASN A 105 -8.46 5.97 -3.75
CA ASN A 105 -7.51 7.06 -3.76
C ASN A 105 -8.05 8.22 -4.62
N GLU A 106 -7.88 9.46 -4.16
CA GLU A 106 -8.24 10.68 -4.91
C GLU A 106 -7.19 11.04 -5.99
N ILE A 107 -6.29 10.12 -6.31
CA ILE A 107 -5.44 10.27 -7.49
C ILE A 107 -6.42 10.17 -8.66
N ARG A 108 -6.69 11.30 -9.33
CA ARG A 108 -7.57 11.38 -10.52
C ARG A 108 -7.41 10.09 -11.33
N PRO A 109 -8.50 9.48 -11.84
CA PRO A 109 -8.42 8.20 -12.55
C PRO A 109 -7.57 8.39 -13.81
N ARG A 110 -6.25 8.24 -13.70
CA ARG A 110 -5.38 7.98 -14.83
C ARG A 110 -5.52 6.49 -15.08
N ARG A 111 -6.65 6.13 -15.70
CA ARG A 111 -7.01 4.81 -16.23
C ARG A 111 -6.61 3.65 -15.32
N GLU A 112 -7.61 3.03 -14.70
CA GLU A 112 -7.70 1.56 -14.63
C GLU A 112 -6.35 0.84 -14.76
N ARG A 113 -5.51 0.91 -13.73
CA ARG A 113 -4.55 -0.16 -13.49
C ARG A 113 -5.28 -1.17 -12.64
N SER A 114 -6.26 -1.79 -13.30
CA SER A 114 -6.72 -3.13 -12.96
C SER A 114 -5.44 -3.91 -12.72
N ARG A 115 -5.23 -4.28 -11.46
CA ARG A 115 -4.06 -5.02 -11.04
C ARG A 115 -4.02 -6.23 -11.93
N ASP A 116 -2.97 -6.34 -12.72
CA ASP A 116 -2.68 -7.50 -13.54
C ASP A 116 -2.91 -8.74 -12.68
N VAL A 117 -4.07 -9.36 -12.92
CA VAL A 117 -4.36 -10.73 -12.54
C VAL A 117 -3.18 -11.53 -13.07
N SER A 118 -2.45 -12.14 -12.14
CA SER A 118 -1.63 -13.32 -12.33
C SER A 118 -1.19 -13.58 -13.78
N ARG A 119 0.04 -13.20 -14.14
CA ARG A 119 0.74 -13.86 -15.25
C ARG A 119 1.66 -14.95 -14.72
N GLU A 120 1.10 -15.84 -13.92
CA GLU A 120 1.67 -17.16 -13.70
C GLU A 120 1.21 -18.09 -14.84
N ASN A 121 1.78 -17.93 -16.05
CA ASN A 121 1.94 -18.92 -17.15
C ASN A 121 2.09 -18.24 -18.52
N SER A 122 3.15 -17.46 -18.72
CA SER A 122 3.67 -17.35 -20.09
C SER A 122 4.38 -18.66 -20.40
N GLN A 123 3.66 -19.67 -20.90
CA GLN A 123 4.30 -20.85 -21.47
C GLN A 123 5.16 -20.38 -22.65
N PHE A 124 6.47 -20.39 -22.45
CA PHE A 124 7.42 -20.19 -23.53
C PHE A 124 7.49 -21.49 -24.33
N CYS A 125 7.41 -21.40 -25.65
CA CYS A 125 7.71 -22.52 -26.51
C CYS A 125 9.22 -22.85 -26.41
N LYS A 126 9.62 -24.08 -26.74
CA LYS A 126 11.05 -24.49 -26.78
C LYS A 126 11.93 -23.61 -27.68
N CYS A 127 11.34 -22.91 -28.65
CA CYS A 127 12.04 -21.96 -29.52
C CYS A 127 12.30 -20.58 -28.89
N GLY A 128 11.89 -20.35 -27.64
CA GLY A 128 12.13 -19.09 -26.91
C GLY A 128 11.11 -17.98 -27.19
N ILE A 129 10.03 -18.29 -27.93
CA ILE A 129 8.97 -17.34 -28.25
C ILE A 129 7.82 -17.49 -27.23
N GLN A 130 7.31 -16.35 -26.75
CA GLN A 130 6.14 -16.29 -25.87
C GLN A 130 4.88 -16.69 -26.65
N LEU A 131 4.18 -17.75 -26.20
CA LEU A 131 2.96 -18.22 -26.85
C LEU A 131 1.81 -17.22 -26.67
N SER A 132 1.05 -17.01 -27.73
CA SER A 132 -0.27 -16.35 -27.66
C SER A 132 -1.25 -17.23 -26.86
N LEU A 133 -2.35 -16.63 -26.37
CA LEU A 133 -3.39 -17.29 -25.56
C LEU A 133 -4.00 -18.57 -26.16
N THR A 134 -3.79 -18.83 -27.46
CA THR A 134 -4.25 -20.01 -28.18
C THR A 134 -3.31 -21.23 -28.06
N GLY A 135 -2.12 -21.09 -27.45
CA GLY A 135 -1.17 -22.19 -27.22
C GLY A 135 -0.45 -22.74 -28.46
N ALA A 136 -0.63 -22.14 -29.63
CA ALA A 136 0.02 -22.55 -30.88
C ALA A 136 1.23 -21.66 -31.22
N CYS A 137 2.35 -22.27 -31.63
CA CYS A 137 3.53 -21.57 -32.14
C CYS A 137 3.59 -21.72 -33.66
N ASP A 138 3.53 -20.61 -34.40
CA ASP A 138 3.59 -20.58 -35.87
C ASP A 138 4.94 -21.06 -36.45
N TYR A 139 5.99 -21.17 -35.60
CA TYR A 139 7.36 -21.49 -36.02
C TYR A 139 7.79 -22.94 -35.70
N CYS A 140 6.97 -23.72 -34.99
CA CYS A 140 7.32 -25.08 -34.56
C CYS A 140 6.31 -26.13 -35.03
N ASP A 141 5.67 -25.91 -36.19
CA ASP A 141 4.91 -26.96 -36.89
C ASP A 141 5.84 -28.09 -37.37
#